data_AF-A0A2X2JSB9-F1
#
_entry.id   AF-A0A2X2JSB9-F1
#
_cell.length_a   1.000
_cell.length_b   1.000
_cell.length_c   1.000
_cell.angle_alpha   90.00
_cell.angle_beta   90.00
_cell.angle_gamma   90.00
#
_symmetry.space_group_name_H-M   'P 1'
#
loop_
_entity.id
_entity.type
_entity.pdbx_description
1 polymer ?
#
loop_
_entity_poly.entity_id
_entity_poly.type
_entity_poly.pdbx_seq_one_letter_code
_entity_poly.pdbx_strand_id
1 'polypeptide(L)' 'MTLDHYGNIYLTGKGVFIYSPTGLLIGHIEVNEPWTSNVCFGGKDRTDLFITASTAIYRIAMYTRGVD' A
#
# COMPACT_ATOMS: atom_id res chain seq x y z
N MET A 1 -0.04 4.87 6.16
CA MET A 1 -1.01 3.77 6.35
C MET A 1 -2.21 4.07 5.47
N THR A 2 -2.78 3.07 4.80
CA THR A 2 -4.06 3.20 4.10
C THR A 2 -4.86 1.89 4.21
N LEU A 3 -6.09 1.87 3.72
CA LEU A 3 -7.02 0.74 3.76
C LEU A 3 -7.59 0.46 2.36
N ASP A 4 -7.82 -0.82 2.05
CA ASP A 4 -8.66 -1.21 0.92
C ASP A 4 -10.12 -1.44 1.33
N HIS A 5 -11.00 -1.61 0.34
CA HIS A 5 -12.43 -1.87 0.53
C HIS A 5 -12.74 -3.12 1.38
N TYR A 6 -11.83 -4.09 1.46
CA TYR A 6 -11.98 -5.29 2.29
C TYR A 6 -11.54 -5.06 3.75
N GLY A 7 -11.03 -3.87 4.08
CA GLY A 7 -10.51 -3.51 5.39
C GLY A 7 -9.07 -3.95 5.62
N ASN A 8 -8.34 -4.38 4.57
CA ASN A 8 -6.92 -4.71 4.71
C ASN A 8 -6.11 -3.43 4.93
N ILE A 9 -5.18 -3.48 5.87
CA ILE A 9 -4.33 -2.36 6.31
C ILE A 9 -2.99 -2.45 5.60
N TYR A 10 -2.61 -1.35 4.94
CA TYR A 10 -1.32 -1.19 4.26
C TYR A 10 -0.41 -0.31 5.12
N LEU A 11 0.73 -0.86 5.56
CA LEU A 11 1.70 -0.23 6.45
C LEU A 11 3.06 -0.09 5.79
N THR A 12 3.63 1.11 5.86
CA THR A 12 4.94 1.44 5.29
C THR A 12 6.09 1.10 6.23
N GLY A 13 7.22 0.72 5.66
CA GLY A 13 8.49 0.41 6.34
C GLY A 13 9.53 0.00 5.30
N LYS A 14 10.17 -1.17 5.50
CA LYS A 14 10.96 -1.84 4.44
C LYS A 14 10.03 -2.42 3.37
N GLY A 15 9.52 -1.59 2.47
CA GLY A 15 8.40 -1.92 1.59
C GLY A 15 7.04 -1.69 2.27
N VAL A 16 5.98 -2.33 1.76
CA VAL A 16 4.61 -2.18 2.29
C VAL A 16 4.07 -3.50 2.79
N PHE A 17 3.79 -3.60 4.08
CA PHE A 17 3.16 -4.76 4.71
C PHE A 17 1.64 -4.64 4.63
N ILE A 18 0.97 -5.76 4.35
CA ILE A 18 -0.49 -5.83 4.23
C ILE A 18 -1.01 -6.75 5.32
N TYR A 19 -1.84 -6.19 6.19
CA TYR A 19 -2.51 -6.93 7.26
C TYR A 19 -4.00 -7.05 6.95
N SER A 20 -4.58 -8.20 7.27
CA SER A 20 -6.03 -8.38 7.28
C SER A 20 -6.69 -7.53 8.38
N PRO A 21 -8.02 -7.33 8.35
CA PRO A 21 -8.75 -6.64 9.41
C PRO A 21 -8.58 -7.24 10.80
N THR A 22 -8.24 -8.54 10.89
CA THR A 22 -7.99 -9.24 12.16
C THR A 22 -6.54 -9.12 12.65
N GLY A 23 -5.68 -8.39 11.94
CA GLY A 23 -4.27 -8.17 12.30
C GLY A 23 -3.31 -9.26 11.82
N LEU A 24 -3.76 -10.23 11.02
CA LEU A 24 -2.87 -11.22 10.40
C LEU A 24 -2.11 -10.59 9.23
N LEU A 25 -0.79 -10.77 9.15
CA LEU A 25 0.02 -10.39 7.99
C LEU A 25 -0.32 -11.30 6.81
N ILE A 26 -0.84 -10.73 5.73
CA ILE A 26 -1.32 -11.47 4.54
C ILE A 26 -0.51 -11.15 3.27
N GLY A 27 0.37 -10.15 3.30
CA GLY A 27 1.21 -9.81 2.17
C GLY A 27 2.30 -8.82 2.49
N HIS A 28 3.28 -8.74 1.59
CA HIS A 28 4.35 -7.77 1.63
C HIS A 28 4.74 -7.38 0.20
N ILE A 29 4.72 -6.08 -0.09
CA ILE A 29 5.16 -5.52 -1.35
C ILE A 29 6.60 -5.06 -1.16
N GLU A 30 7.53 -5.75 -1.78
CA GLU A 30 8.92 -5.34 -1.85
C GLU A 30 9.05 -4.08 -2.71
N VAL A 31 9.84 -3.13 -2.22
CA VAL A 31 10.19 -1.90 -2.94
C VAL A 31 11.71 -1.80 -2.92
N ASN A 32 12.32 -1.54 -4.06
CA ASN A 32 13.79 -1.48 -4.21
C ASN A 32 14.37 -0.17 -3.68
N GLU A 33 14.03 0.18 -2.44
CA GLU A 33 14.47 1.36 -1.70
C GLU A 33 14.59 0.99 -0.22
N PRO A 34 15.49 1.64 0.55
CA PRO A 34 15.73 1.27 1.94
C PRO A 34 14.53 1.55 2.86
N TRP A 35 13.67 2.51 2.51
CA TRP A 35 12.52 2.89 3.32
C TRP A 35 11.36 3.45 2.50
N THR A 36 10.14 3.06 2.87
CA THR A 36 8.90 3.67 2.38
C THR A 36 8.29 4.54 3.48
N SER A 37 7.92 5.77 3.14
CA SER A 37 7.43 6.75 4.12
C SER A 37 5.90 6.87 4.09
N ASN A 38 5.28 6.68 2.94
CA ASN A 38 3.84 6.83 2.78
C ASN A 38 3.29 5.90 1.70
N VAL A 39 2.01 5.58 1.83
CA VAL A 39 1.25 4.75 0.91
C VAL A 39 -0.19 5.23 0.87
N CYS A 40 -0.76 5.35 -0.34
CA CYS A 40 -2.17 5.67 -0.52
C CYS A 40 -2.74 5.02 -1.78
N PHE A 41 -4.03 4.70 -1.74
CA PHE A 41 -4.78 4.41 -2.95
C PHE A 41 -5.16 5.73 -3.65
N GLY A 42 -5.08 5.74 -4.97
CA GLY A 42 -5.40 6.88 -5.82
C GLY A 42 -5.70 6.45 -7.26
N GLY A 43 -5.57 7.38 -8.19
CA GLY A 43 -6.07 7.18 -9.55
C GLY A 43 -7.58 7.38 -9.64
N LYS A 44 -8.11 7.42 -10.86
CA LYS A 44 -9.53 7.76 -11.11
C LYS A 44 -10.50 6.84 -10.36
N ASP A 45 -10.16 5.56 -10.29
CA ASP A 45 -11.01 4.51 -9.71
C ASP A 45 -10.50 4.02 -8.34
N ARG A 46 -9.51 4.71 -7.76
CA ARG A 46 -8.82 4.31 -6.51
C ARG A 46 -8.17 2.92 -6.55
N THR A 47 -7.85 2.41 -7.74
CA THR A 47 -7.22 1.10 -7.96
C THR A 47 -5.71 1.18 -8.15
N ASP A 48 -5.12 2.37 -8.06
CA ASP A 48 -3.66 2.55 -8.08
C ASP A 48 -3.14 2.73 -6.65
N LEU A 49 -2.17 1.91 -6.25
CA LEU A 49 -1.43 2.12 -5.00
C LEU A 49 -0.17 2.93 -5.28
N PHE A 50 -0.10 4.14 -4.72
CA PHE A 50 1.08 4.99 -4.76
C PHE A 50 1.91 4.80 -3.50
N ILE A 51 3.23 4.72 -3.67
CA ILE A 51 4.18 4.51 -2.57
C ILE A 51 5.30 5.53 -2.70
N THR A 52 5.54 6.32 -1.65
CA THR A 52 6.72 7.18 -1.57
C THR A 52 7.85 6.43 -0.90
N ALA A 53 8.98 6.29 -1.59
CA ALA A 53 10.07 5.43 -1.16
C ALA A 53 11.40 6.14 -1.39
N SER A 54 12.00 6.66 -0.31
CA SER A 54 13.26 7.41 -0.33
C SER A 54 13.42 8.38 -1.50
N THR A 55 14.02 7.95 -2.61
CA THR A 55 14.32 8.80 -3.78
C THR A 55 13.27 8.77 -4.90
N ALA A 56 12.24 7.92 -4.78
CA ALA A 56 11.29 7.66 -5.86
C ALA A 56 9.84 7.56 -5.37
N ILE A 57 8.91 7.66 -6.33
CA ILE A 57 7.50 7.34 -6.16
C ILE A 57 7.16 6.16 -7.06
N TYR A 58 6.58 5.12 -6.48
CA TYR A 58 6.11 3.94 -7.20
C TYR A 58 4.59 3.98 -7.36
N ARG A 59 4.10 3.36 -8.42
CA ARG A 59 2.68 3.12 -8.67
C ARG A 59 2.49 1.64 -9.01
N ILE A 60 1.52 1.01 -8.36
CA ILE A 60 1.14 -0.39 -8.60
C ILE A 60 -0.36 -0.42 -8.91
N ALA A 61 -0.74 -1.06 -10.02
CA ALA A 61 -2.13 -1.34 -10.30
C ALA A 61 -2.62 -2.49 -9.40
N MET A 62 -3.73 -2.30 -8.71
CA MET A 62 -4.25 -3.22 -7.72
C MET A 62 -5.55 -3.88 -8.19
N TYR A 63 -5.81 -5.09 -7.72
CA TYR A 63 -7.08 -5.82 -7.93
C TYR A 63 -8.18 -5.40 -6.95
N THR A 64 -7.90 -4.41 -6.09
CA THR A 64 -8.81 -3.85 -5.10
C THR A 64 -8.77 -2.32 -5.20
N ARG A 65 -9.67 -1.65 -4.49
CA ARG A 65 -9.74 -0.19 -4.41
C ARG A 65 -9.57 0.27 -2.97
N GLY A 66 -9.04 1.49 -2.80
CA GLY A 66 -8.98 2.15 -1.50
C GLY A 66 -10.36 2.45 -0.91
N VAL A 67 -10.42 2.63 0.41
CA VAL A 67 -11.61 3.18 1.10
C VAL A 67 -11.73 4.69 0.89
N ASP A 68 -12.94 5.23 1.08
CA ASP A 68 -13.21 6.66 1.22
C ASP A 68 -12.86 7.17 2.62
#